data_AF-A0A3C0UWN7-F1
#
_entry.id   AF-A0A3C0UWN7-F1
#
_cell.length_a   1.000
_cell.length_b   1.000
_cell.length_c   1.000
_cell.angle_alpha   90.00
_cell.angle_beta   90.00
_cell.angle_gamma   90.00
#
_symmetry.space_group_name_H-M   'P 1'
#
loop_
_entity.id
_entity.type
_entity.pdbx_description
1 polymer ?
#
loop_
_entity_poly.entity_id
_entity_poly.type
_entity_poly.pdbx_seq_one_letter_code
_entity_poly.pdbx_strand_id
1 'polypeptide(L)' 'MQKVKLNNGVEMPILGFGVFQIPDLVACEKSVS' A
#
# COMPACT_ATOMS: atom_id res chain seq x y z
N MET A 1 -9.94 2.77 -10.22
CA MET A 1 -8.58 2.76 -9.62
C MET A 1 -7.57 2.66 -10.76
N GLN A 2 -6.65 3.63 -10.88
CA GLN A 2 -5.66 3.63 -11.96
C GLN A 2 -4.49 2.69 -11.62
N LYS A 3 -4.00 1.94 -12.60
CA LYS A 3 -2.94 0.94 -12.46
C LYS A 3 -1.92 1.08 -13.58
N VAL A 4 -0.69 0.67 -13.30
CA VAL A 4 0.41 0.57 -14.28
C VAL A 4 0.85 -0.88 -14.42
N LYS A 5 1.22 -1.28 -15.65
CA LYS A 5 1.76 -2.61 -15.92
C LYS A 5 3.27 -2.60 -15.72
N LEU A 6 3.76 -3.40 -14.78
CA LEU A 6 5.18 -3.58 -14.53
C LEU A 6 5.84 -4.41 -15.64
N ASN A 7 7.17 -4.39 -15.72
CA ASN A 7 7.95 -5.13 -16.72
C ASN A 7 7.75 -6.65 -16.68
N ASN A 8 7.35 -7.20 -15.53
CA ASN A 8 7.01 -8.60 -15.33
C ASN A 8 5.52 -8.92 -15.61
N GLY A 9 4.76 -7.95 -16.14
CA GLY A 9 3.36 -8.10 -16.50
C GLY A 9 2.36 -7.93 -15.36
N VAL A 10 2.81 -7.73 -14.12
CA VAL A 10 1.95 -7.49 -12.95
C VAL A 10 1.36 -6.08 -13.02
N GLU A 11 0.06 -5.95 -12.73
CA GLU A 11 -0.59 -4.64 -12.60
C GLU A 11 -0.45 -4.11 -11.19
N MET A 12 0.23 -2.98 -11.02
CA MET A 12 0.41 -2.31 -9.74
C MET A 12 -0.48 -1.05 -9.66
N PRO A 13 -1.19 -0.81 -8.55
CA PRO A 13 -1.88 0.45 -8.32
C PRO A 13 -0.92 1.64 -8.29
N ILE A 14 -1.31 2.76 -8.90
CA ILE A 14 -0.49 4.00 -8.88
C ILE A 14 -0.52 4.67 -7.50
N LEU A 15 -1.65 4.54 -6.79
CA LEU A 15 -1.82 5.08 -5.45
C LEU A 15 -1.51 4.00 -4.42
N GLY A 16 -0.62 4.32 -3.48
CA GLY A 16 -0.27 3.48 -2.33
C GLY A 16 -0.51 4.22 -1.01
N PHE A 17 -0.68 3.45 0.06
CA PHE A 17 -0.81 3.95 1.43
C PHE A 17 0.32 3.36 2.28
N GLY A 18 1.11 4.22 2.93
CA GLY A 18 2.29 3.83 3.70
C GLY A 18 2.08 3.99 5.20
N VAL A 19 2.55 3.02 5.99
CA VAL A 19 2.38 2.96 7.46
C VAL A 19 3.71 3.00 8.23
N PHE A 20 4.79 3.44 7.58
CA PHE A 20 6.10 3.48 8.21
C PHE A 20 6.12 4.39 9.45
N GLN A 21 6.80 3.95 10.51
CA GLN A 21 6.95 4.65 11.79
C GLN A 21 5.65 4.92 12.57
N ILE A 22 4.55 4.20 12.30
CA ILE A 22 3.44 4.15 13.25
C ILE A 22 3.91 3.33 14.47
N PRO A 23 4.07 3.94 15.67
CA PRO A 23 4.69 3.27 16.81
C PRO A 23 3.76 2.25 17.47
N ASP A 24 2.45 2.50 17.41
CA ASP A 24 1.43 1.60 17.94
C ASP A 24 1.02 0.58 16.87
N LEU A 25 1.24 -0.71 17.16
CA LEU A 25 0.94 -1.79 16.22
C LEU A 25 -0.56 -1.89 15.94
N VAL A 26 -1.42 -1.62 16.94
CA VAL A 26 -2.87 -1.66 16.77
C VAL A 26 -3.34 -0.55 15.83
N ALA A 27 -2.80 0.66 15.95
CA ALA A 27 -3.07 1.76 15.03
C ALA A 27 -2.53 1.47 13.62
N CYS A 28 -1.38 0.82 13.50
CA CYS A 28 -0.81 0.41 12.22
C CYS A 28 -1.73 -0.56 11.49
N GLU A 29 -2.19 -1.61 12.18
CA GLU A 29 -3.14 -2.59 11.65
C GLU A 29 -4.46 -1.94 11.23
N LYS A 30 -5.04 -1.09 12.09
CA LYS A 30 -6.27 -0.34 11.81
C LYS A 30 -6.17 0.60 10.60
N SER A 31 -4.97 1.02 10.24
CA SER A 31 -4.76 1.93 9.10
C SER A 31 -4.81 1.21 7.75
N VAL A 32 -4.68 -0.13 7.74
CA VAL A 32 -4.65 -0.96 6.53
C VAL A 32 -5.74 -2.03 6.46
N SER A 33 -6.48 -2.22 7.56
CA SER A 33 -7.64 -3.11 7.67
C SER A 33 -8.87 -2.62 6.93
#